data_AF-A0A1D7QL27-F1
#
_entry.id   AF-A0A1D7QL27-F1
#
_cell.length_a   1.000
_cell.length_b   1.000
_cell.length_c   1.000
_cell.angle_alpha   90.00
_cell.angle_beta   90.00
_cell.angle_gamma   90.00
#
_symmetry.space_group_name_H-M   'P 1'
#
loop_
_entity.id
_entity.type
_entity.pdbx_description
1 polymer ?
#
loop_
_entity_poly.entity_id
_entity_poly.type
_entity_poly.pdbx_seq_one_letter_code
_entity_poly.pdbx_strand_id
1 'polypeptide(L)'
;MERKEPFCIALGENLIVAIFNDELAELQDYAMDAGDTLGYIMGTDAWLELQTKGARSALVARSYDKTYFTCFVGDEIVEKIKYLEESGILVLSSNVELRPEELLKDFKEDSSLDDISYWIEDRSEKKGVDMGGLIFCYYSIAARKRLHGNDYID
;
A
#
# COMPACT_ATOMS: atom_id res chain seq x y z
N MET A 1 23.64 -3.48 5.64
CA MET A 1 22.75 -3.40 4.45
C MET A 1 21.88 -2.18 4.64
N GLU A 2 21.87 -1.26 3.69
CA GLU A 2 20.93 -0.14 3.71
C GLU A 2 19.50 -0.69 3.66
N ARG A 3 18.60 -0.13 4.49
CA ARG A 3 17.20 -0.53 4.52
C ARG A 3 16.54 0.00 3.26
N LYS A 4 15.93 -0.88 2.47
CA LYS A 4 15.22 -0.51 1.24
C LYS A 4 13.94 0.20 1.62
N GLU A 5 13.69 1.36 1.02
CA GLU A 5 12.55 2.20 1.38
C GLU A 5 11.34 1.87 0.49
N PRO A 6 10.13 1.76 1.07
CA PRO A 6 8.87 1.77 0.33
C PRO A 6 8.75 2.95 -0.62
N PHE A 7 8.08 2.76 -1.75
CA PHE A 7 7.71 3.84 -2.66
C PHE A 7 6.24 3.77 -3.06
N CYS A 8 5.69 4.90 -3.49
CA CYS A 8 4.32 4.99 -3.97
C CYS A 8 4.30 5.60 -5.37
N ILE A 9 3.45 5.04 -6.23
CA ILE A 9 3.14 5.59 -7.56
C ILE A 9 1.64 5.86 -7.68
N ALA A 10 1.31 6.87 -8.48
CA ALA A 10 -0.04 7.06 -8.98
C ALA A 10 -0.22 6.30 -10.30
N LEU A 11 -1.36 5.63 -10.43
CA LEU A 11 -1.75 4.91 -11.64
C LEU A 11 -3.18 5.30 -12.00
N GLY A 12 -3.35 6.30 -12.86
CA GLY A 12 -4.67 6.89 -13.14
C GLY A 12 -5.29 7.45 -11.86
N GLU A 13 -6.44 6.91 -11.43
CA GLU A 13 -7.08 7.24 -10.15
C GLU A 13 -6.58 6.38 -8.97
N ASN A 14 -5.91 5.25 -9.25
CA ASN A 14 -5.42 4.31 -8.25
C ASN A 14 -4.06 4.71 -7.67
N LEU A 15 -3.75 4.15 -6.51
CA LEU A 15 -2.45 4.28 -5.85
C LEU A 15 -1.87 2.91 -5.57
N ILE A 16 -0.58 2.77 -5.85
CA ILE A 16 0.18 1.56 -5.56
C ILE A 16 1.34 1.94 -4.65
N VAL A 17 1.41 1.31 -3.49
CA VAL A 17 2.58 1.32 -2.62
C VAL A 17 3.33 0.02 -2.84
N ALA A 18 4.61 0.09 -3.17
CA ALA A 18 5.46 -1.08 -3.32
C ALA A 18 6.45 -1.14 -2.15
N ILE A 19 6.57 -2.32 -1.56
CA ILE A 19 7.48 -2.57 -0.45
C ILE A 19 8.35 -3.79 -0.73
N PHE A 20 9.49 -3.85 -0.05
CA PHE A 20 10.36 -5.01 -0.05
C PHE A 20 10.04 -5.91 1.13
N ASN A 21 10.21 -7.23 0.98
CA ASN A 21 9.88 -8.27 1.96
C ASN A 21 10.10 -7.95 3.46
N ASP A 22 9.46 -8.76 4.31
CA ASP A 22 9.47 -8.79 5.80
C ASP A 22 8.41 -7.90 6.49
N GLU A 23 7.94 -6.84 5.84
CA GLU A 23 7.04 -5.85 6.46
C GLU A 23 5.55 -6.25 6.44
N LEU A 24 5.13 -7.14 5.52
CA LEU A 24 3.76 -7.67 5.41
C LEU A 24 3.61 -9.12 5.87
N ALA A 25 4.70 -9.85 6.14
CA ALA A 25 4.60 -11.24 6.58
C ALA A 25 3.80 -11.36 7.89
N GLU A 26 3.92 -10.37 8.77
CA GLU A 26 3.17 -10.27 10.03
C GLU A 26 1.70 -9.83 9.84
N LEU A 27 1.34 -9.37 8.64
CA LEU A 27 0.00 -8.88 8.35
C LEU A 27 -0.91 -9.95 7.75
N GLN A 28 -0.36 -11.05 7.25
CA GLN A 28 -1.14 -12.17 6.66
C GLN A 28 -2.16 -12.75 7.64
N ASP A 29 -1.90 -12.70 8.96
CA ASP A 29 -2.83 -13.18 10.00
C ASP A 29 -4.06 -12.28 10.19
N TYR A 30 -4.00 -11.02 9.76
CA TYR A 30 -5.07 -10.01 9.87
C TYR A 30 -5.85 -9.82 8.57
N ALA A 31 -5.44 -10.56 7.54
CA ALA A 31 -5.81 -10.32 6.18
C ALA A 31 -6.96 -11.29 5.83
N MET A 32 -8.11 -10.79 5.36
CA MET A 32 -9.19 -11.64 4.89
C MET A 32 -8.93 -12.09 3.45
N ASP A 33 -8.79 -13.39 3.24
CA ASP A 33 -8.56 -14.01 1.93
C ASP A 33 -9.69 -13.64 0.95
N ALA A 34 -9.34 -12.91 -0.11
CA ALA A 34 -10.25 -12.48 -1.17
C ALA A 34 -10.42 -13.52 -2.29
N GLY A 35 -9.68 -14.64 -2.24
CA GLY A 35 -9.76 -15.75 -3.18
C GLY A 35 -9.04 -15.54 -4.52
N ASP A 36 -8.19 -14.51 -4.62
CA ASP A 36 -7.35 -14.21 -5.80
C ASP A 36 -5.97 -13.65 -5.37
N THR A 37 -5.05 -13.46 -6.30
CA THR A 37 -3.67 -12.98 -6.10
C THR A 37 -3.57 -11.59 -5.46
N LEU A 38 -4.66 -10.81 -5.54
CA LEU A 38 -4.93 -9.67 -4.67
C LEU A 38 -5.49 -10.17 -3.34
N GLY A 39 -4.62 -10.85 -2.61
CA GLY A 39 -4.97 -11.80 -1.56
C GLY A 39 -5.84 -11.25 -0.46
N TYR A 40 -5.79 -9.96 -0.11
CA TYR A 40 -6.44 -9.55 1.12
C TYR A 40 -6.87 -8.08 1.23
N ILE A 41 -8.01 -7.86 1.89
CA ILE A 41 -8.48 -6.54 2.34
C ILE A 41 -8.08 -6.37 3.82
N MET A 42 -7.25 -5.39 4.11
CA MET A 42 -6.94 -5.02 5.50
C MET A 42 -8.07 -4.13 6.03
N GLY A 43 -8.92 -4.73 6.87
CA GLY A 43 -9.98 -4.06 7.62
C GLY A 43 -9.50 -3.45 8.94
N THR A 44 -10.44 -3.13 9.82
CA THR A 44 -10.38 -2.25 11.01
C THR A 44 -9.19 -2.34 11.99
N ASP A 45 -8.31 -3.33 11.87
CA ASP A 45 -7.17 -3.53 12.77
C ASP A 45 -5.85 -3.02 12.19
N ALA A 46 -5.78 -2.75 10.88
CA ALA A 46 -4.66 -2.05 10.26
C ALA A 46 -5.11 -1.19 9.07
N TRP A 47 -4.53 0.00 8.95
CA TRP A 47 -4.90 1.00 7.95
C TRP A 47 -3.69 1.79 7.45
N LEU A 48 -3.89 2.51 6.34
CA LEU A 48 -3.01 3.55 5.86
C LEU A 48 -3.53 4.93 6.28
N GLU A 49 -2.62 5.78 6.73
CA GLU A 49 -2.90 7.19 7.01
C GLU A 49 -1.84 8.11 6.39
N LEU A 50 -2.26 9.30 6.00
CA LEU A 50 -1.34 10.35 5.52
C LEU A 50 -0.83 11.16 6.71
N GLN A 51 0.48 11.20 6.90
CA GLN A 51 1.17 12.07 7.85
C GLN A 51 1.88 13.21 7.14
N THR A 52 1.63 14.44 7.58
CA THR A 52 2.17 15.68 6.97
C THR A 52 3.00 16.53 7.92
N LYS A 53 3.11 16.17 9.20
CA LYS A 53 3.80 16.98 10.22
C LYS A 53 5.33 16.83 10.23
N GLY A 54 5.91 16.12 9.28
CA GLY A 54 7.35 15.93 9.13
C GLY A 54 7.99 16.85 8.09
N ALA A 55 9.29 16.67 7.85
CA ALA A 55 10.00 17.33 6.75
C ALA A 55 9.51 16.86 5.36
N ARG A 56 8.87 15.69 5.29
CA ARG A 56 8.27 15.10 4.09
C ARG A 56 6.96 14.42 4.48
N SER A 57 5.98 14.48 3.58
CA SER A 57 4.73 13.74 3.71
C SER A 57 4.96 12.24 3.55
N ALA A 58 4.19 11.42 4.28
CA ALA A 58 4.30 9.97 4.19
C ALA A 58 2.95 9.27 4.32
N LEU A 59 2.79 8.17 3.58
CA LEU A 59 1.79 7.16 3.83
C LEU A 59 2.34 6.18 4.88
N VAL A 60 1.62 6.01 5.98
CA VAL A 60 2.04 5.15 7.10
C VAL A 60 1.04 4.03 7.26
N ALA A 61 1.50 2.78 7.12
CA ALA A 61 0.70 1.60 7.40
C ALA A 61 0.88 1.22 8.87
N ARG A 62 -0.22 1.09 9.60
CA ARG A 62 -0.19 0.83 11.04
C ARG A 62 -1.41 0.10 11.55
N SER A 63 -1.26 -0.54 12.69
CA SER A 63 -2.32 -1.00 13.59
C SER A 63 -2.37 -0.09 14.82
N TYR A 64 -3.19 -0.46 15.79
CA TYR A 64 -3.27 0.19 17.09
C TYR A 64 -1.94 0.18 17.89
N ASP A 65 -1.10 -0.83 17.68
CA ASP A 65 0.11 -1.09 18.48
C ASP A 65 1.41 -1.06 17.67
N LYS A 66 1.33 -1.11 16.34
CA LYS A 66 2.50 -1.26 15.47
C LYS A 66 2.43 -0.38 14.24
N THR A 67 3.59 0.13 13.83
CA THR A 67 3.79 0.70 12.49
C THR A 67 4.49 -0.35 11.63
N TYR A 68 3.88 -0.72 10.51
CA TYR A 68 4.38 -1.76 9.61
C TYR A 68 5.42 -1.19 8.65
N PHE A 69 5.06 -0.11 7.94
CA PHE A 69 5.98 0.59 7.06
C PHE A 69 5.63 2.08 6.96
N THR A 70 6.61 2.85 6.49
CA THR A 70 6.46 4.28 6.17
C THR A 70 6.94 4.50 4.76
N CYS A 71 6.06 5.03 3.91
CA CYS A 71 6.35 5.35 2.52
C CYS A 71 6.32 6.88 2.36
N PHE A 72 7.48 7.49 2.13
CA PHE A 72 7.53 8.92 1.83
C PHE A 72 6.94 9.20 0.45
N VAL A 73 6.10 10.23 0.36
CA VAL A 73 5.36 10.55 -0.86
C VAL A 73 5.58 12.00 -1.27
N GLY A 74 5.53 12.25 -2.59
CA GLY A 74 5.61 13.60 -3.16
C GLY A 74 4.26 14.32 -3.14
N ASP A 75 4.30 15.62 -3.43
CA ASP A 75 3.11 16.50 -3.41
C ASP A 75 1.98 16.01 -4.32
N GLU A 76 2.31 15.39 -5.46
CA GLU A 76 1.32 14.81 -6.38
C GLU A 76 0.41 13.78 -5.68
N ILE A 77 1.00 12.85 -4.93
CA ILE A 77 0.26 11.82 -4.20
C ILE A 77 -0.55 12.45 -3.07
N VAL A 78 0.02 13.42 -2.36
CA VAL A 78 -0.66 14.18 -1.30
C VAL A 78 -1.91 14.87 -1.84
N GLU A 79 -1.77 15.60 -2.94
CA GLU A 79 -2.87 16.30 -3.60
C GLU A 79 -3.97 15.34 -4.05
N LYS A 80 -3.60 14.13 -4.47
CA LYS A 80 -4.54 13.10 -4.90
C LYS A 80 -5.35 12.50 -3.74
N ILE A 81 -4.75 12.29 -2.56
CA ILE A 81 -5.43 11.61 -1.45
C ILE A 81 -6.03 12.55 -0.40
N LYS A 82 -5.62 13.82 -0.35
CA LYS A 82 -6.04 14.73 0.74
C LYS A 82 -7.56 14.97 0.80
N TYR A 83 -8.28 14.70 -0.29
CA TYR A 83 -9.74 14.82 -0.35
C TYR A 83 -10.48 13.50 -0.15
N LEU A 84 -9.77 12.37 -0.14
CA LEU A 84 -10.37 11.06 0.07
C LEU A 84 -10.71 10.91 1.55
N GLU A 85 -11.96 10.55 1.84
CA GLU A 85 -12.37 10.24 3.21
C GLU A 85 -11.93 8.83 3.59
N GLU A 86 -12.24 7.86 2.71
CA GLU A 86 -11.87 6.44 2.79
C GLU A 86 -11.53 5.95 1.38
N SER A 87 -10.51 5.10 1.23
CA SER A 87 -10.13 4.55 -0.08
C SER A 87 -9.37 3.22 0.07
N GLY A 88 -9.33 2.41 -0.99
CA GLY A 88 -8.45 1.24 -1.06
C GLY A 88 -7.15 1.61 -1.76
N ILE A 89 -6.02 1.41 -1.09
CA ILE A 89 -4.69 1.56 -1.68
C ILE A 89 -4.07 0.18 -1.86
N LEU A 90 -3.61 -0.11 -3.08
CA LEU A 90 -2.95 -1.37 -3.36
C LEU A 90 -1.52 -1.34 -2.80
N VAL A 91 -1.16 -2.36 -2.04
CA VAL A 91 0.19 -2.59 -1.51
C VAL A 91 0.74 -3.85 -2.16
N LEU A 92 1.84 -3.70 -2.90
CA LEU A 92 2.58 -4.80 -3.50
C LEU A 92 3.77 -5.16 -2.61
N SER A 93 3.87 -6.42 -2.22
CA SER A 93 5.06 -7.00 -1.58
C SER A 93 5.83 -7.84 -2.57
N SER A 94 7.15 -7.78 -2.51
CA SER A 94 8.01 -8.60 -3.35
C SER A 94 9.32 -8.91 -2.64
N ASN A 95 9.80 -10.14 -2.80
CA ASN A 95 11.14 -10.56 -2.36
C ASN A 95 12.27 -10.02 -3.26
N VAL A 96 11.91 -9.51 -4.44
CA VAL A 96 12.78 -8.80 -5.37
C VAL A 96 12.45 -7.31 -5.32
N GLU A 97 13.48 -6.48 -5.41
CA GLU A 97 13.31 -5.03 -5.46
C GLU A 97 12.53 -4.61 -6.70
N LEU A 98 11.41 -3.93 -6.47
CA LEU A 98 10.65 -3.26 -7.52
C LEU A 98 11.15 -1.83 -7.65
N ARG A 99 11.10 -1.30 -8.87
CA ARG A 99 11.38 0.12 -9.11
C ARG A 99 10.16 0.81 -9.70
N PRO A 100 9.94 2.11 -9.39
CA PRO A 100 8.85 2.87 -9.97
C PRO A 100 8.81 2.78 -11.50
N GLU A 101 9.96 2.84 -12.17
CA GLU A 101 10.06 2.81 -13.63
C GLU A 101 9.64 1.46 -14.23
N GLU A 102 9.79 0.36 -13.47
CA GLU A 102 9.37 -0.97 -13.91
C GLU A 102 7.85 -1.10 -13.83
N LEU A 103 7.25 -0.64 -12.74
CA LEU A 103 5.79 -0.63 -12.59
C LEU A 103 5.14 0.30 -13.62
N LEU A 104 5.69 1.48 -13.87
CA LEU A 104 5.18 2.43 -14.87
C LEU A 104 5.39 1.98 -16.32
N LYS A 105 6.25 0.98 -16.55
CA LYS A 105 6.40 0.34 -17.87
C LYS A 105 5.36 -0.76 -18.09
N ASP A 106 5.09 -1.52 -17.04
CA ASP A 106 4.22 -2.68 -17.09
C ASP A 106 2.74 -2.30 -16.91
N PHE A 107 2.45 -1.22 -16.17
CA PHE A 107 1.11 -0.69 -15.92
C PHE A 107 0.87 0.64 -16.64
N LYS A 108 -0.36 0.81 -17.12
CA LYS A 108 -0.86 2.05 -17.71
C LYS A 108 -1.85 2.71 -16.77
N GLU A 109 -2.16 3.99 -17.00
CA GLU A 109 -3.12 4.74 -16.18
C GLU A 109 -4.51 4.06 -16.10
N ASP A 110 -4.89 3.30 -17.12
CA ASP A 110 -6.15 2.55 -17.22
C ASP A 110 -6.04 1.08 -16.80
N SER A 111 -4.89 0.64 -16.27
CA SER A 111 -4.73 -0.71 -15.76
C SER A 111 -5.70 -0.99 -14.62
N SER A 112 -6.48 -2.05 -14.80
CA SER A 112 -7.45 -2.55 -13.84
C SER A 112 -6.79 -3.34 -12.71
N LEU A 113 -7.56 -3.66 -11.66
CA LEU A 113 -7.10 -4.58 -10.63
C LEU A 113 -6.78 -5.97 -11.22
N ASP A 114 -7.57 -6.45 -12.18
CA ASP A 114 -7.33 -7.72 -12.87
C ASP A 114 -5.99 -7.72 -13.61
N ASP A 115 -5.66 -6.62 -14.32
CA ASP A 115 -4.36 -6.48 -15.00
C ASP A 115 -3.19 -6.60 -14.01
N ILE A 116 -3.37 -6.06 -12.80
CA ILE A 116 -2.36 -6.13 -11.74
C ILE A 116 -2.31 -7.53 -11.13
N SER A 117 -3.45 -8.18 -10.87
CA SER A 117 -3.51 -9.60 -10.45
C SER A 117 -2.72 -10.49 -11.41
N TYR A 118 -3.03 -10.41 -12.72
CA TYR A 118 -2.36 -11.21 -13.75
C TYR A 118 -0.86 -10.93 -13.81
N TRP A 119 -0.44 -9.69 -13.59
CA TRP A 119 0.98 -9.36 -13.55
C TRP A 119 1.69 -9.97 -12.34
N ILE A 120 1.06 -9.98 -11.16
CA ILE A 120 1.62 -10.63 -9.96
C ILE A 120 1.73 -12.14 -10.20
N GLU A 121 0.71 -12.78 -10.78
CA GLU A 121 0.73 -14.20 -11.15
C GLU A 121 1.85 -14.52 -12.14
N ASP A 122 2.00 -13.72 -13.21
CA ASP A 122 3.07 -13.89 -14.20
C ASP A 122 4.46 -13.81 -13.57
N ARG A 123 4.67 -12.83 -12.68
CA ARG A 123 5.94 -12.66 -11.94
C ARG A 123 6.18 -13.85 -11.01
N SER A 124 5.15 -14.35 -10.36
CA SER A 124 5.26 -15.44 -9.38
C SER A 124 5.50 -16.79 -10.04
N GLU A 125 4.62 -17.20 -10.95
CA GLU A 125 4.66 -18.52 -11.58
C GLU A 125 5.78 -18.65 -12.61
N LYS A 126 5.99 -17.60 -13.43
CA LYS A 126 6.92 -17.72 -14.58
C LYS A 126 8.32 -17.25 -14.26
N LYS A 127 8.49 -16.38 -13.27
CA LYS A 127 9.80 -15.81 -12.91
C LYS A 127 10.28 -16.22 -11.52
N GLY A 128 9.48 -16.98 -10.76
CA GLY A 128 9.85 -17.47 -9.44
C GLY A 128 10.08 -16.36 -8.42
N VAL A 129 9.42 -15.22 -8.61
CA VAL A 129 9.45 -14.09 -7.67
C VAL A 129 8.38 -14.35 -6.61
N ASP A 130 8.72 -14.23 -5.33
CA ASP A 130 7.72 -14.29 -4.27
C ASP A 130 7.08 -12.91 -4.16
N MET A 131 5.86 -12.80 -4.66
CA MET A 131 5.15 -11.54 -4.83
C MET A 131 3.68 -11.68 -4.43
N GLY A 132 3.14 -10.65 -3.79
CA GLY A 132 1.73 -10.60 -3.40
C GLY A 132 1.16 -9.19 -3.41
N GLY A 133 -0.17 -9.09 -3.54
CA GLY A 133 -0.91 -7.84 -3.47
C GLY A 133 -1.91 -7.82 -2.31
N LEU A 134 -2.04 -6.67 -1.66
CA LEU A 134 -2.97 -6.42 -0.55
C LEU A 134 -3.68 -5.08 -0.78
N ILE A 135 -4.98 -4.99 -0.55
CA ILE A 135 -5.68 -3.72 -0.52
C ILE A 135 -5.76 -3.24 0.92
N PHE A 136 -5.09 -2.12 1.20
CA PHE A 136 -5.17 -1.44 2.49
C PHE A 136 -6.26 -0.38 2.49
N CYS A 137 -7.10 -0.37 3.52
CA CYS A 137 -7.96 0.78 3.79
C CYS A 137 -7.11 2.00 4.16
N TYR A 138 -7.22 3.05 3.36
CA TYR A 138 -6.78 4.39 3.69
C TYR A 138 -7.90 5.15 4.39
N TYR A 139 -7.56 5.83 5.48
CA TYR A 139 -8.47 6.71 6.20
C TYR A 139 -7.90 8.12 6.30
N SER A 140 -8.72 9.11 5.95
CA SER A 140 -8.47 10.50 6.36
C SER A 140 -8.42 10.60 7.89
N ILE A 141 -7.83 11.69 8.40
CA ILE A 141 -7.82 11.97 9.85
C ILE A 141 -9.24 11.95 10.44
N ALA A 142 -10.23 12.46 9.71
CA ALA A 142 -11.62 12.49 10.15
C ALA A 142 -12.25 11.09 10.21
N ALA A 143 -12.09 10.28 9.16
CA ALA A 143 -12.57 8.90 9.14
C ALA A 143 -11.88 8.04 10.21
N ARG A 144 -10.56 8.19 10.35
CA ARG A 144 -9.79 7.50 11.40
C ARG A 144 -10.32 7.83 12.79
N LYS A 145 -10.57 9.10 13.11
CA LYS A 145 -11.13 9.49 14.41
C LYS A 145 -12.49 8.87 14.68
N ARG A 146 -13.34 8.76 13.65
CA ARG A 146 -14.67 8.14 13.73
C ARG A 146 -14.58 6.63 13.97
N LEU A 147 -13.64 5.94 13.33
CA LEU A 147 -13.55 4.48 13.32
C LEU A 147 -12.63 3.92 14.43
N HIS A 148 -11.54 4.62 14.74
CA HIS A 148 -10.44 4.15 15.60
C HIS A 148 -10.21 5.03 16.85
N GLY A 149 -10.90 6.16 16.98
CA GLY A 149 -10.79 7.05 18.12
C GLY A 149 -9.66 8.09 18.01
N ASN A 150 -9.42 8.82 19.11
CA ASN A 150 -8.52 10.00 19.15
C ASN A 150 -7.07 9.68 19.55
N ASP A 151 -6.76 8.41 19.88
CA ASP A 151 -5.49 8.06 20.53
C ASP A 151 -4.28 8.05 19.58
N TYR A 152 -4.51 8.24 18.28
CA TYR A 152 -3.47 8.23 17.26
C TYR A 152 -3.13 9.67 16.87
N ILE A 153 -2.11 10.21 17.53
CA ILE A 153 -1.63 11.59 17.33
C ILE A 153 -0.83 11.66 16.03
N ASP A 154 -1.19 12.64 15.19
CA ASP A 154 -0.43 13.09 14.00
C ASP A 154 0.94 13.68 14.36
#